data_AF-A0A9X4QPV9-F1
#
_entry.id   AF-A0A9X4QPV9-F1
#
_cell.length_a   1.000
_cell.length_b   1.000
_cell.length_c   1.000
_cell.angle_alpha   90.00
_cell.angle_beta   90.00
_cell.angle_gamma   90.00
#
_symmetry.space_group_name_H-M   'P 1'
#
loop_
_entity.id
_entity.type
_entity.pdbx_description
1 polymer ?
#
loop_
_entity_poly.entity_id
_entity_poly.type
_entity_poly.pdbx_seq_one_letter_code
_entity_poly.pdbx_strand_id
1 'polypeptide(L)'
;MEKKYWTWRGAHLRSRRIFARKASTLTRRILFYAGDRQAIVAAAAKEIDTSSAKIAAMSHVYDWRYYGSPERHRRIREASLASFAAHFRSEAGGGKYLAASLPRLPFEDGTFSLVVCSHFLFLYADQFGERFHEDALRELLRTSKPGGEVRIYPLVTLAWEPVPYLDRLLRALEAEAEASFIPCGLPFVPRESRVLVLRKKTIAAAEQ
;
A
#
# COMPACT_ATOMS: atom_id res chain seq x y z
N MET A 1 -23.08 21.51 1.28
CA MET A 1 -22.68 20.11 1.03
C MET A 1 -21.35 19.86 1.71
N GLU A 2 -21.39 19.21 2.87
CA GLU A 2 -20.23 18.98 3.74
C GLU A 2 -19.46 17.75 3.26
N LYS A 3 -18.32 17.96 2.60
CA LYS A 3 -17.44 16.86 2.17
C LYS A 3 -16.67 16.35 3.40
N LYS A 4 -17.14 15.23 3.96
CA LYS A 4 -16.46 14.50 5.04
C LYS A 4 -15.10 13.98 4.54
N TYR A 5 -14.04 14.74 4.79
CA TYR A 5 -12.67 14.22 4.71
C TYR A 5 -12.45 13.30 5.91
N TRP A 6 -11.98 12.08 5.65
CA TRP A 6 -11.70 11.09 6.68
C TRP A 6 -10.68 11.63 7.69
N THR A 7 -11.09 11.72 8.96
CA THR A 7 -10.18 11.83 10.11
C THR A 7 -10.12 10.46 10.77
N TRP A 8 -8.93 9.87 10.85
CA TRP A 8 -8.74 8.59 11.55
C TRP A 8 -8.67 8.86 13.05
N ARG A 9 -9.83 8.92 13.74
CA ARG A 9 -9.88 8.84 15.21
C ARG A 9 -9.83 7.37 15.60
N GLY A 10 -8.88 7.03 16.46
CA GLY A 10 -8.54 5.67 16.83
C GLY A 10 -9.75 4.87 17.34
N ALA A 11 -9.97 3.72 16.72
CA ALA A 11 -10.84 2.67 17.24
C ALA A 11 -9.96 1.50 17.70
N HIS A 12 -10.11 1.15 18.97
CA HIS A 12 -9.53 -0.03 19.60
C HIS A 12 -9.98 -1.30 18.87
N LEU A 13 -9.13 -1.83 17.99
CA LEU A 13 -9.23 -3.19 17.48
C LEU A 13 -7.83 -3.78 17.45
N ARG A 14 -7.63 -4.87 18.22
CA ARG A 14 -6.44 -5.73 18.20
C ARG A 14 -6.35 -6.48 16.86
N SER A 15 -6.17 -5.74 15.77
CA SER A 15 -5.91 -6.29 14.44
C SER A 15 -4.43 -6.12 14.14
N ARG A 16 -3.71 -7.24 13.96
CA ARG A 16 -2.38 -7.22 13.34
C ARG A 16 -2.62 -6.77 11.89
N ARG A 17 -2.12 -5.58 11.52
CA ARG A 17 -2.28 -4.99 10.18
C ARG A 17 -0.92 -4.96 9.52
N ILE A 18 -0.83 -5.40 8.28
CA ILE A 18 0.34 -5.16 7.43
C ILE A 18 0.12 -3.86 6.66
N PHE A 19 1.10 -2.97 6.71
CA PHE A 19 1.19 -1.81 5.84
C PHE A 19 2.39 -2.00 4.91
N ALA A 20 2.16 -2.26 3.63
CA ALA A 20 3.19 -2.06 2.61
C ALA A 20 3.18 -0.58 2.21
N ARG A 21 4.26 0.16 2.50
CA ARG A 21 4.55 1.50 1.96
C ARG A 21 5.97 1.47 1.39
N LYS A 22 6.18 2.04 0.20
CA LYS A 22 7.52 2.30 -0.34
C LYS A 22 7.95 3.73 -0.02
N ALA A 23 9.18 3.88 0.47
CA ALA A 23 9.99 5.08 0.32
C ALA A 23 10.83 4.89 -0.96
N SER A 24 10.65 5.77 -1.95
CA SER A 24 11.29 5.67 -3.25
C SER A 24 12.80 5.99 -3.23
N THR A 25 13.68 4.99 -3.22
CA THR A 25 14.91 4.89 -4.05
C THR A 25 15.67 3.63 -3.66
N LEU A 26 15.38 2.51 -4.34
CA LEU A 26 16.39 1.55 -4.81
C LEU A 26 15.66 0.51 -5.67
N THR A 27 16.02 0.47 -6.93
CA THR A 27 15.72 -0.63 -7.84
C THR A 27 16.42 -1.88 -7.30
N ARG A 28 15.73 -3.03 -7.37
CA ARG A 28 16.12 -4.38 -6.89
C ARG A 28 16.11 -4.57 -5.36
N ARG A 29 15.23 -5.50 -4.94
CA ARG A 29 15.13 -6.14 -3.61
C ARG A 29 14.36 -5.33 -2.56
N ILE A 30 13.06 -5.62 -2.45
CA ILE A 30 12.15 -5.07 -1.43
C ILE A 30 12.44 -5.76 -0.10
N LEU A 31 13.55 -5.40 0.55
CA LEU A 31 13.87 -5.79 1.93
C LEU A 31 14.08 -4.51 2.77
N PHE A 32 13.14 -3.55 2.67
CA PHE A 32 13.27 -2.22 3.29
C PHE A 32 13.52 -2.28 4.81
N TYR A 33 13.03 -3.33 5.49
CA TYR A 33 13.21 -3.49 6.94
C TYR A 33 14.37 -4.41 7.34
N ALA A 34 15.20 -4.88 6.40
CA ALA A 34 16.28 -5.84 6.67
C ALA A 34 17.59 -5.20 7.15
N GLY A 35 17.66 -3.88 7.13
CA GLY A 35 18.86 -3.12 7.51
C GLY A 35 18.84 -2.61 8.94
N ASP A 36 19.93 -1.93 9.31
CA ASP A 36 20.01 -1.18 10.55
C ASP A 36 18.86 -0.16 10.65
N ARG A 37 18.25 -0.06 11.84
CA ARG A 37 17.07 0.78 12.03
C ARG A 37 17.37 2.26 11.81
N GLN A 38 18.57 2.71 12.18
CA GLN A 38 18.98 4.10 11.98
C GLN A 38 19.22 4.38 10.50
N ALA A 39 19.90 3.47 9.79
CA ALA A 39 20.11 3.55 8.35
C ALA A 39 18.79 3.59 7.56
N ILE A 40 17.79 2.79 7.94
CA ILE A 40 16.45 2.78 7.32
C ILE A 40 15.77 4.15 7.49
N VAL A 41 15.77 4.70 8.70
CA VAL A 41 15.16 6.01 8.97
C VAL A 41 15.90 7.12 8.21
N ALA A 42 17.22 7.07 8.15
CA ALA A 42 18.03 8.04 7.39
C ALA A 42 17.75 7.95 5.89
N ALA A 43 17.65 6.74 5.34
CA ALA A 43 17.30 6.53 3.94
C ALA A 43 15.89 7.07 3.62
N ALA A 44 14.92 6.86 4.52
CA ALA A 44 13.58 7.42 4.37
C ALA A 44 13.56 8.96 4.43
N ALA A 45 14.40 9.59 5.27
CA ALA A 45 14.53 11.04 5.30
C ALA A 45 15.08 11.59 3.98
N LYS A 46 16.17 11.00 3.47
CA LYS A 46 16.78 11.35 2.17
C LYS A 46 15.79 11.17 1.00
N GLU A 47 14.94 10.16 1.11
CA GLU A 47 13.89 9.93 0.14
C GLU A 47 12.83 11.04 0.14
N ILE A 48 12.40 11.50 1.32
CA ILE A 48 11.48 12.64 1.43
C ILE A 48 12.10 13.87 0.79
N ASP A 49 13.39 14.15 1.01
CA ASP A 49 14.06 15.29 0.37
C ASP A 49 13.98 15.20 -1.16
N THR A 50 14.40 14.07 -1.72
CA THR A 50 14.46 13.85 -3.16
C THR A 50 13.07 13.92 -3.79
N SER A 51 12.09 13.22 -3.21
CA SER A 51 10.74 13.15 -3.75
C SER A 51 9.96 14.45 -3.55
N SER A 52 10.19 15.18 -2.46
CA SER A 52 9.55 16.49 -2.23
C SER A 52 10.09 17.55 -3.19
N ALA A 53 11.40 17.53 -3.50
CA ALA A 53 11.98 18.38 -4.53
C ALA A 53 11.37 18.12 -5.91
N LYS A 54 11.19 16.84 -6.30
CA LYS A 54 10.51 16.47 -7.56
C LYS A 54 9.05 16.93 -7.59
N ILE A 55 8.30 16.70 -6.51
CA ILE A 55 6.90 17.13 -6.41
C ILE A 55 6.78 18.66 -6.47
N ALA A 56 7.69 19.39 -5.83
CA ALA A 56 7.71 20.85 -5.89
C ALA A 56 8.03 21.36 -7.31
N ALA A 57 8.99 20.75 -8.01
CA ALA A 57 9.31 21.08 -9.39
C ALA A 57 8.14 20.80 -10.35
N MET A 58 7.34 19.78 -10.06
CA MET A 58 6.15 19.40 -10.83
C MET A 58 4.84 19.89 -10.17
N SER A 59 4.90 20.96 -9.36
CA SER A 59 3.74 21.39 -8.56
C SER A 59 2.49 21.69 -9.39
N HIS A 60 2.67 22.18 -10.62
CA HIS A 60 1.59 22.47 -11.57
C HIS A 60 0.80 21.24 -12.04
N VAL A 61 1.35 20.03 -11.86
CA VAL A 61 0.70 18.76 -12.22
C VAL A 61 -0.26 18.29 -11.12
N TYR A 62 -0.02 18.70 -9.87
CA TYR A 62 -0.75 18.20 -8.71
C TYR A 62 -1.88 19.13 -8.29
N ASP A 63 -2.92 18.52 -7.73
CA ASP A 63 -4.01 19.24 -7.08
C ASP A 63 -3.66 19.51 -5.61
N TRP A 64 -3.63 20.79 -5.23
CA TRP A 64 -3.25 21.19 -3.89
C TRP A 64 -4.45 21.43 -2.97
N ARG A 65 -5.70 21.18 -3.38
CA ARG A 65 -6.89 21.47 -2.55
C ARG A 65 -6.87 20.75 -1.19
N TYR A 66 -6.28 19.55 -1.10
CA TYR A 66 -6.14 18.83 0.16
C TYR A 66 -4.92 19.26 0.97
N TYR A 67 -3.74 19.25 0.33
CA TYR A 67 -2.47 19.52 1.02
C TYR A 67 -2.17 21.00 1.21
N GLY A 68 -2.78 21.89 0.43
CA GLY A 68 -2.59 23.34 0.45
C GLY A 68 -1.36 23.79 -0.32
N SER A 69 -0.20 23.19 -0.07
CA SER A 69 1.05 23.55 -0.76
C SER A 69 2.08 22.40 -0.74
N PRO A 70 3.11 22.44 -1.62
CA PRO A 70 4.23 21.50 -1.59
C PRO A 70 4.94 21.44 -0.22
N GLU A 71 5.10 22.58 0.45
CA GLU A 71 5.74 22.69 1.75
C GLU A 71 4.90 22.02 2.84
N ARG A 72 3.57 22.22 2.81
CA ARG A 72 2.68 21.56 3.76
C ARG A 72 2.64 20.04 3.52
N HIS A 73 2.65 19.59 2.26
CA HIS A 73 2.78 18.18 1.93
C HIS A 73 4.10 17.58 2.46
N ARG A 74 5.23 18.28 2.28
CA ARG A 74 6.53 17.88 2.83
C ARG A 74 6.48 17.76 4.36
N ARG A 75 5.97 18.78 5.06
CA ARG A 75 5.85 18.76 6.53
C ARG A 75 5.01 17.58 7.04
N ILE A 76 3.92 17.24 6.36
CA ILE A 76 3.08 16.07 6.71
C ILE A 76 3.87 14.77 6.58
N ARG A 77 4.70 14.64 5.54
CA ARG A 77 5.56 13.47 5.35
C ARG A 77 6.66 13.38 6.40
N GLU A 78 7.30 14.49 6.72
CA GLU A 78 8.32 14.57 7.79
C GLU A 78 7.72 14.21 9.16
N ALA A 79 6.54 14.73 9.50
CA ALA A 79 5.83 14.39 10.73
C ALA A 79 5.43 12.89 10.78
N SER A 80 5.02 12.33 9.64
CA SER A 80 4.72 10.90 9.51
C SER A 80 5.98 10.05 9.70
N LEU A 81 7.11 10.48 9.12
CA LEU A 81 8.40 9.80 9.29
C LEU A 81 8.86 9.86 10.74
N ALA A 82 8.73 10.99 11.42
CA ALA A 82 9.08 11.13 12.83
C ALA A 82 8.27 10.16 13.70
N SER A 83 6.94 10.10 13.49
CA SER A 83 6.06 9.14 14.19
C SER A 83 6.45 7.68 13.91
N PHE A 84 6.72 7.35 12.64
CA PHE A 84 7.19 6.02 12.27
C PHE A 84 8.53 5.69 12.95
N ALA A 85 9.51 6.60 12.91
CA ALA A 85 10.84 6.38 13.46
C ALA A 85 10.79 6.18 14.98
N ALA A 86 9.97 6.95 15.69
CA ALA A 86 9.76 6.79 17.13
C ALA A 86 9.18 5.41 17.46
N HIS A 87 8.15 4.97 16.73
CA HIS A 87 7.56 3.64 16.96
C HIS A 87 8.47 2.51 16.48
N PHE A 88 9.16 2.65 15.37
CA PHE A 88 10.06 1.63 14.81
C PHE A 88 11.26 1.34 15.71
N ARG A 89 11.72 2.34 16.47
CA ARG A 89 12.81 2.21 17.44
C ARG A 89 12.36 1.73 18.82
N SER A 90 11.06 1.83 19.14
CA SER A 90 10.55 1.40 20.44
C SER A 90 10.40 -0.11 20.52
N GLU A 91 10.42 -0.66 21.73
CA GLU A 91 10.14 -2.08 21.98
C GLU A 91 8.78 -2.49 21.43
N ALA A 92 7.78 -1.60 21.54
CA ALA A 92 6.43 -1.82 21.02
C ALA A 92 6.37 -1.92 19.48
N GLY A 93 7.36 -1.38 18.77
CA GLY A 93 7.52 -1.57 17.32
C GLY A 93 8.26 -2.85 16.95
N GLY A 94 8.98 -3.45 17.90
CA GLY A 94 9.65 -4.75 17.74
C GLY A 94 8.66 -5.80 17.24
N GLY A 95 9.01 -6.46 16.12
CA GLY A 95 8.19 -7.51 15.51
C GLY A 95 6.98 -7.04 14.69
N LYS A 96 6.67 -5.74 14.65
CA LYS A 96 5.58 -5.20 13.81
C LYS A 96 6.02 -4.79 12.40
N TYR A 97 7.33 -4.61 12.21
CA TYR A 97 7.94 -4.26 10.93
C TYR A 97 8.85 -5.40 10.52
N LEU A 98 8.47 -6.11 9.46
CA LEU A 98 9.18 -7.30 8.99
C LEU A 98 9.71 -7.06 7.59
N ALA A 99 10.96 -7.49 7.37
CA ALA A 99 11.54 -7.51 6.04
C ALA A 99 10.90 -8.63 5.23
N ALA A 100 10.10 -8.27 4.24
CA ALA A 100 9.39 -9.21 3.38
C ALA A 100 9.19 -8.61 1.99
N SER A 101 9.05 -9.46 0.98
CA SER A 101 8.89 -9.07 -0.41
C SER A 101 7.83 -9.91 -1.10
N LEU A 102 6.92 -9.28 -1.84
CA LEU A 102 6.05 -10.01 -2.75
C LEU A 102 6.86 -10.67 -3.89
N PRO A 103 6.44 -11.83 -4.40
CA PRO A 103 5.19 -12.55 -4.09
C PRO A 103 5.34 -13.62 -2.99
N ARG A 104 6.31 -13.51 -2.05
CA ARG A 104 6.46 -14.48 -0.95
C ARG A 104 6.63 -13.78 0.40
N LEU A 105 5.60 -13.85 1.22
CA LEU A 105 5.56 -13.25 2.55
C LEU A 105 5.75 -14.33 3.64
N PRO A 106 6.48 -14.01 4.72
CA PRO A 106 6.75 -14.95 5.82
C PRO A 106 5.56 -15.00 6.81
N PHE A 107 4.35 -15.21 6.29
CA PHE A 107 3.14 -15.37 7.09
C PHE A 107 2.44 -16.66 6.75
N GLU A 108 1.78 -17.25 7.75
CA GLU A 108 0.92 -18.41 7.56
C GLU A 108 -0.34 -18.04 6.77
N ASP A 109 -0.96 -19.05 6.18
CA ASP A 109 -2.25 -18.94 5.51
C ASP A 109 -3.31 -18.45 6.50
N GLY A 110 -4.20 -17.56 6.04
CA GLY A 110 -5.32 -17.13 6.89
C GLY A 110 -4.93 -16.33 8.14
N THR A 111 -3.76 -15.67 8.15
CA THR A 111 -3.31 -14.89 9.30
C THR A 111 -4.18 -13.64 9.56
N PHE A 112 -4.57 -12.92 8.50
CA PHE A 112 -5.11 -11.56 8.61
C PHE A 112 -6.58 -11.46 8.18
N SER A 113 -7.38 -10.66 8.90
CA SER A 113 -8.72 -10.29 8.44
C SER A 113 -8.71 -9.15 7.41
N LEU A 114 -7.65 -8.35 7.39
CA LEU A 114 -7.46 -7.23 6.48
C LEU A 114 -5.98 -7.09 6.09
N VAL A 115 -5.73 -7.09 4.79
CA VAL A 115 -4.41 -6.86 4.19
C VAL A 115 -4.49 -5.60 3.33
N VAL A 116 -3.52 -4.69 3.46
CA VAL A 116 -3.51 -3.42 2.71
C VAL A 116 -2.18 -3.27 1.95
N CYS A 117 -2.26 -3.13 0.64
CA CYS A 117 -1.14 -2.81 -0.23
C CYS A 117 -1.34 -1.42 -0.84
N SER A 118 -0.56 -0.44 -0.37
CA SER A 118 -0.72 0.96 -0.78
C SER A 118 0.54 1.51 -1.46
N HIS A 119 0.39 2.17 -2.60
CA HIS A 119 1.44 2.85 -3.35
C HIS A 119 2.64 1.95 -3.67
N PHE A 120 2.35 0.72 -4.08
CA PHE A 120 3.36 -0.26 -4.49
C PHE A 120 2.92 -0.99 -5.76
N LEU A 121 2.02 -1.97 -5.64
CA LEU A 121 1.79 -3.01 -6.65
C LEU A 121 1.68 -2.51 -8.10
N PHE A 122 0.66 -1.69 -8.40
CA PHE A 122 0.34 -1.29 -9.77
C PHE A 122 1.09 -0.04 -10.26
N LEU A 123 1.65 0.77 -9.35
CA LEU A 123 2.51 1.88 -9.74
C LEU A 123 3.72 1.39 -10.55
N TYR A 124 4.19 0.18 -10.25
CA TYR A 124 5.32 -0.46 -10.93
C TYR A 124 4.87 -1.57 -11.90
N ALA A 125 3.68 -1.45 -12.50
CA ALA A 125 3.16 -2.39 -13.49
C ALA A 125 4.20 -2.71 -14.58
N ASP A 126 4.79 -1.67 -15.15
CA ASP A 126 5.75 -1.76 -16.25
C ASP A 126 7.07 -2.47 -15.87
N GLN A 127 7.38 -2.55 -14.57
CA GLN A 127 8.63 -3.15 -14.08
C GLN A 127 8.48 -4.64 -13.72
N PHE A 128 7.29 -5.05 -13.26
CA PHE A 128 7.08 -6.39 -12.73
C PHE A 128 6.29 -7.31 -13.66
N GLY A 129 5.38 -6.75 -14.48
CA GLY A 129 4.57 -7.50 -15.44
C GLY A 129 3.46 -8.37 -14.82
N GLU A 130 2.49 -8.75 -15.67
CA GLU A 130 1.22 -9.40 -15.28
C GLU A 130 1.38 -10.61 -14.35
N ARG A 131 2.31 -11.53 -14.64
CA ARG A 131 2.53 -12.74 -13.81
C ARG A 131 2.90 -12.42 -12.36
N PHE A 132 3.79 -11.44 -12.15
CA PHE A 132 4.16 -11.04 -10.79
C PHE A 132 2.97 -10.45 -10.04
N HIS A 133 2.13 -9.65 -10.71
CA HIS A 133 0.94 -9.07 -10.09
C HIS A 133 -0.06 -10.15 -9.70
N GLU A 134 -0.25 -11.18 -10.53
CA GLU A 134 -1.09 -12.33 -10.19
C GLU A 134 -0.54 -13.06 -8.95
N ASP A 135 0.73 -13.46 -8.98
CA ASP A 135 1.38 -14.16 -7.86
C ASP A 135 1.31 -13.34 -6.57
N ALA A 136 1.50 -12.03 -6.67
CA ALA A 136 1.43 -11.14 -5.53
C ALA A 136 0.01 -11.00 -4.97
N LEU A 137 -1.01 -10.94 -5.81
CA LEU A 137 -2.41 -10.89 -5.35
C LEU A 137 -2.82 -12.22 -4.71
N ARG A 138 -2.42 -13.36 -5.29
CA ARG A 138 -2.62 -14.69 -4.71
C ARG A 138 -1.93 -14.80 -3.34
N GLU A 139 -0.72 -14.28 -3.23
CA GLU A 139 0.02 -14.27 -1.96
C GLU A 139 -0.68 -13.43 -0.89
N LEU A 140 -1.18 -12.24 -1.25
CA LEU A 140 -1.95 -11.41 -0.32
C LEU A 140 -3.25 -12.11 0.12
N LEU A 141 -3.95 -12.78 -0.82
CA LEU A 141 -5.13 -13.58 -0.52
C LEU A 141 -4.81 -14.79 0.35
N ARG A 142 -3.67 -15.46 0.14
CA ARG A 142 -3.21 -16.60 0.95
C ARG A 142 -3.12 -16.19 2.42
N THR A 143 -2.46 -15.06 2.70
CA THR A 143 -2.33 -14.52 4.07
C THR A 143 -3.64 -14.01 4.67
N SER A 144 -4.68 -13.79 3.86
CA SER A 144 -6.01 -13.37 4.30
C SER A 144 -6.86 -14.55 4.77
N LYS A 145 -7.63 -14.35 5.83
CA LYS A 145 -8.62 -15.30 6.35
C LYS A 145 -9.72 -15.55 5.31
N PRO A 146 -10.38 -16.73 5.33
CA PRO A 146 -11.67 -16.89 4.68
C PRO A 146 -12.63 -15.75 5.07
N GLY A 147 -13.26 -15.10 4.09
CA GLY A 147 -14.10 -13.91 4.29
C GLY A 147 -13.35 -12.59 4.55
N GLY A 148 -12.02 -12.63 4.71
CA GLY A 148 -11.16 -11.46 4.92
C GLY A 148 -10.94 -10.64 3.64
N GLU A 149 -10.40 -9.44 3.80
CA GLU A 149 -10.24 -8.47 2.70
C GLU A 149 -8.78 -8.16 2.38
N VAL A 150 -8.47 -8.07 1.09
CA VAL A 150 -7.25 -7.46 0.57
C VAL A 150 -7.63 -6.15 -0.14
N ARG A 151 -7.01 -5.04 0.26
CA ARG A 151 -7.25 -3.72 -0.34
C ARG A 151 -6.00 -3.22 -1.04
N ILE A 152 -6.13 -2.91 -2.32
CA ILE A 152 -5.03 -2.47 -3.18
C ILE A 152 -5.30 -1.08 -3.71
N TYR A 153 -4.31 -0.19 -3.56
CA TYR A 153 -4.33 1.16 -4.08
C TYR A 153 -2.91 1.63 -4.45
N PRO A 154 -2.74 2.46 -5.49
CA PRO A 154 -3.70 2.78 -6.53
C PRO A 154 -3.78 1.66 -7.59
N LEU A 155 -4.69 1.79 -8.55
CA LEU A 155 -4.89 0.88 -9.70
C LEU A 155 -4.42 1.53 -11.02
N VAL A 156 -3.39 2.35 -10.93
CA VAL A 156 -2.77 3.05 -12.05
C VAL A 156 -1.25 2.92 -11.98
N THR A 157 -0.58 3.13 -13.11
CA THR A 157 0.88 3.16 -13.22
C THR A 157 1.46 4.50 -12.72
N LEU A 158 2.80 4.61 -12.64
CA LEU A 158 3.47 5.89 -12.39
C LEU A 158 3.19 6.96 -13.46
N ALA A 159 2.83 6.54 -14.68
CA ALA A 159 2.39 7.43 -15.76
C ALA A 159 0.91 7.84 -15.64
N TRP A 160 0.23 7.45 -14.56
CA TRP A 160 -1.21 7.66 -14.35
C TRP A 160 -2.10 6.95 -15.38
N GLU A 161 -1.61 5.86 -15.97
CA GLU A 161 -2.36 5.06 -16.93
C GLU A 161 -3.07 3.88 -16.24
N PRO A 162 -4.21 3.39 -16.77
CA PRO A 162 -4.85 2.19 -16.23
C PRO A 162 -3.94 1.00 -16.46
N VAL A 163 -3.99 0.03 -15.56
CA VAL A 163 -3.25 -1.22 -15.73
C VAL A 163 -3.94 -2.05 -16.82
N PRO A 164 -3.26 -2.34 -17.95
CA PRO A 164 -3.91 -2.92 -19.14
C PRO A 164 -4.40 -4.35 -18.95
N TYR A 165 -3.88 -5.04 -17.94
CA TYR A 165 -4.20 -6.43 -17.63
C TYR A 165 -5.04 -6.60 -16.36
N LEU A 166 -5.59 -5.51 -15.79
CA LEU A 166 -6.35 -5.59 -14.54
C LEU A 166 -7.54 -6.55 -14.65
N ASP A 167 -8.34 -6.48 -15.72
CA ASP A 167 -9.51 -7.32 -15.88
C ASP A 167 -9.15 -8.81 -16.05
N ARG A 168 -8.00 -9.11 -16.69
CA ARG A 168 -7.49 -10.48 -16.80
C ARG A 168 -7.07 -11.01 -15.44
N LEU A 169 -6.39 -10.20 -14.63
CA LEU A 169 -6.03 -10.57 -13.26
C LEU A 169 -7.26 -10.84 -12.40
N LEU A 170 -8.29 -9.98 -12.49
CA LEU A 170 -9.51 -10.18 -11.70
C LEU A 170 -10.21 -11.49 -12.09
N ARG A 171 -10.32 -11.78 -13.39
CA ARG A 171 -10.84 -13.07 -13.87
C ARG A 171 -10.05 -14.27 -13.35
N ALA A 172 -8.71 -14.19 -13.36
CA ALA A 172 -7.86 -15.27 -12.86
C ALA A 172 -8.04 -15.56 -11.36
N LEU A 173 -8.55 -14.59 -10.60
CA LEU A 173 -8.76 -14.67 -9.15
C LEU A 173 -10.23 -14.90 -8.76
N GLU A 174 -11.15 -14.99 -9.73
CA GLU A 174 -12.60 -15.12 -9.46
C GLU A 174 -12.93 -16.38 -8.65
N ALA A 175 -12.15 -17.46 -8.78
CA ALA A 175 -12.32 -18.67 -7.99
C ALA A 175 -11.99 -18.45 -6.50
N GLU A 176 -11.09 -17.52 -6.18
CA GLU A 176 -10.56 -17.31 -4.82
C GLU A 176 -11.19 -16.11 -4.10
N ALA A 177 -11.64 -15.09 -4.85
CA ALA A 177 -12.09 -13.84 -4.27
C ALA A 177 -13.19 -13.16 -5.09
N GLU A 178 -14.02 -12.38 -4.39
CA GLU A 178 -14.96 -11.44 -4.98
C GLU A 178 -14.30 -10.07 -5.07
N ALA A 179 -14.27 -9.50 -6.28
CA ALA A 179 -13.70 -8.20 -6.53
C ALA A 179 -14.77 -7.09 -6.46
N SER A 180 -14.46 -6.00 -5.79
CA SER A 180 -15.27 -4.78 -5.77
C SER A 180 -14.38 -3.54 -5.73
N PHE A 181 -14.96 -2.36 -5.96
CA PHE A 181 -14.22 -1.11 -6.03
C PHE A 181 -14.81 -0.06 -5.10
N ILE A 182 -13.96 0.61 -4.34
CA ILE A 182 -14.34 1.75 -3.50
C ILE A 182 -13.73 3.03 -4.10
N PRO A 183 -14.50 4.11 -4.27
CA PRO A 183 -13.96 5.40 -4.70
C PRO A 183 -12.89 5.95 -3.74
N CYS A 184 -11.84 6.57 -4.27
CA CYS A 184 -10.86 7.31 -3.48
C CYS A 184 -10.75 8.74 -4.04
N GLY A 185 -11.32 9.70 -3.32
CA GLY A 185 -11.40 11.09 -3.77
C GLY A 185 -10.33 11.99 -3.18
N LEU A 186 -9.07 11.54 -3.05
CA LEU A 186 -7.99 12.41 -2.59
C LEU A 186 -7.57 13.34 -3.76
N PRO A 187 -7.88 14.66 -3.71
CA PRO A 187 -7.51 15.59 -4.76
C PRO A 187 -6.04 15.95 -4.58
N PHE A 188 -5.17 15.09 -5.11
CA PHE A 188 -3.73 15.28 -5.13
C PHE A 188 -3.15 14.83 -6.45
N VAL A 189 -3.53 13.62 -6.87
CA VAL A 189 -3.02 13.01 -8.09
C VAL A 189 -3.82 13.46 -9.31
N PRO A 190 -3.20 13.55 -10.50
CA PRO A 190 -3.86 14.04 -11.73
C PRO A 190 -5.03 13.16 -12.18
N ARG A 191 -5.04 11.90 -11.75
CA ARG A 191 -6.05 10.92 -12.13
C ARG A 191 -6.65 10.25 -10.91
N GLU A 192 -7.97 10.21 -10.89
CA GLU A 192 -8.71 9.44 -9.90
C GLU A 192 -8.38 7.95 -10.03
N SER A 193 -8.05 7.34 -8.89
CA SER A 193 -7.90 5.89 -8.77
C SER A 193 -8.89 5.38 -7.74
N ARG A 194 -9.42 4.19 -7.96
CA ARG A 194 -10.24 3.47 -6.98
C ARG A 194 -9.36 2.59 -6.11
N VAL A 195 -9.91 2.13 -4.99
CA VAL A 195 -9.33 1.03 -4.19
C VAL A 195 -9.96 -0.26 -4.69
N LEU A 196 -9.15 -1.23 -5.10
CA LEU A 196 -9.60 -2.60 -5.34
C LEU A 196 -9.78 -3.28 -3.99
N VAL A 197 -10.92 -3.92 -3.79
CA VAL A 197 -11.20 -4.78 -2.65
C VAL A 197 -11.39 -6.19 -3.17
N LEU A 198 -10.54 -7.10 -2.72
CA LEU A 198 -10.70 -8.54 -2.94
C LEU A 198 -11.16 -9.16 -1.62
N ARG A 199 -12.40 -9.65 -1.57
CA ARG A 199 -12.91 -10.41 -0.43
C ARG A 199 -12.64 -11.89 -0.70
N LYS A 200 -11.82 -12.53 0.13
CA LYS A 200 -11.49 -13.96 -0.02
C LYS A 200 -12.76 -14.79 0.21
N LYS A 201 -13.07 -15.70 -0.71
CA LYS A 201 -14.20 -16.61 -0.58
C LYS A 201 -13.99 -17.56 0.59
N THR A 202 -15.07 -17.90 1.27
CA THR A 202 -15.07 -18.98 2.26
C THR A 202 -15.24 -20.28 1.50
N ILE A 203 -14.24 -21.16 1.54
CA ILE A 203 -14.43 -22.53 1.07
C ILE A 203 -15.34 -23.18 2.10
N ALA A 204 -16.55 -23.58 1.68
CA ALA A 204 -17.38 -24.45 2.51
C ALA A 204 -16.55 -25.70 2.78
N ALA A 205 -16.25 -25.98 4.05
CA ALA A 205 -15.66 -27.26 4.40
C ALA A 205 -16.61 -28.34 3.83
N ALA A 206 -16.10 -29.15 2.91
CA ALA A 206 -16.81 -30.37 2.54
C ALA A 206 -16.93 -31.17 3.85
N GLU A 207 -18.14 -31.25 4.38
CA GLU A 207 -18.46 -32.16 5.48
C GLU A 207 -18.04 -33.57 5.02
N GLN A 208 -17.05 -34.13 5.72
CA GLN A 208 -16.69 -35.54 5.65
C GLN A 208 -17.07 -36.20 6.97
#